data_AF-A0A662CWJ7-F1
#
_entry.id   AF-A0A662CWJ7-F1
#
_cell.length_a   1.000
_cell.length_b   1.000
_cell.length_c   1.000
_cell.angle_alpha   90.00
_cell.angle_beta   90.00
_cell.angle_gamma   90.00
#
_symmetry.space_group_name_H-M   'P 1'
#
loop_
_entity.id
_entity.type
_entity.pdbx_description
1 polymer ?
#
loop_
_entity_poly.entity_id
_entity_poly.type
_entity_poly.pdbx_seq_one_letter_code
_entity_poly.pdbx_strand_id
1 'polypeptide(L)'
;MTLTPGQTLPKKEWKFFLFGAFLLLSTLAPVFILKGEEPNIDYQKKLEKLSLEIASLKKKIKKEEKRKNSILSELSQITLQKRVLQKELSFYRTKIKQIDQEIIQIQSQIPSLKKNLKTQHQALANILRAIYKHGQPGLLDFFLRSNNLNQVLSEEHHLTLLADYQQKIIQQYVESLSQLEAAEKKLENKKAELQLLIQQAQLKEREPHQQERQKKALIKKIESHRQSYLQTLRELNEQAGQLRKLINRLKKEKLRLPFHIV
;
A
#
# COMPACT_ATOMS: atom_id res chain seq x y z
N MET A 1 35.10 29.06 21.77
CA MET A 1 34.51 29.17 20.42
C MET A 1 33.03 28.87 20.53
N THR A 2 32.21 29.90 20.66
CA THR A 2 30.74 29.81 20.76
C THR A 2 30.19 30.79 19.72
N LEU A 3 29.55 30.27 18.67
CA LEU A 3 28.94 31.08 17.62
C LEU A 3 27.45 31.26 17.94
N THR A 4 27.06 32.53 18.08
CA THR A 4 25.70 33.07 18.02
C THR A 4 25.13 32.97 16.60
N PRO A 5 23.80 32.85 16.45
CA PRO A 5 23.03 33.96 15.87
C PRO A 5 21.64 34.09 16.53
N GLY A 6 21.01 35.25 16.73
CA GLY A 6 21.28 36.58 16.21
C GLY A 6 20.62 36.82 14.84
N GLN A 7 19.28 36.87 14.76
CA GLN A 7 18.54 37.83 13.93
C GLN A 7 17.02 37.79 14.17
N THR A 8 16.48 38.99 14.38
CA THR A 8 15.09 39.37 14.60
C THR A 8 14.41 39.78 13.28
N LEU A 9 13.10 40.07 13.37
CA LEU A 9 12.22 40.87 12.48
C LEU A 9 11.14 40.06 11.72
N PRO A 10 10.00 40.67 11.31
CA PRO A 10 8.97 41.25 12.16
C PRO A 10 7.53 40.86 11.73
N LYS A 11 6.54 41.24 12.54
CA LYS A 11 5.09 41.14 12.31
C LYS A 11 4.67 41.63 10.91
N LYS A 12 3.84 40.83 10.22
CA LYS A 12 3.21 41.18 8.94
C LYS A 12 1.76 41.58 9.17
N GLU A 13 1.58 42.84 9.53
CA GLU A 13 0.32 43.59 9.50
C GLU A 13 -0.10 43.74 8.01
N TRP A 14 -1.30 43.28 7.65
CA TRP A 14 -1.91 43.64 6.38
C TRP A 14 -2.70 44.95 6.56
N LYS A 15 -2.04 46.02 6.16
CA LYS A 15 -2.57 47.39 6.08
C LYS A 15 -3.72 47.43 5.06
N PHE A 16 -4.94 47.60 5.56
CA PHE A 16 -6.06 48.15 4.79
C PHE A 16 -5.88 49.68 4.70
N PHE A 17 -5.47 50.16 3.54
CA PHE A 17 -5.60 51.54 3.04
C PHE A 17 -6.51 51.39 1.80
N LEU A 18 -7.53 52.19 1.48
CA LEU A 18 -7.93 53.54 1.87
C LEU A 18 -9.33 53.80 1.26
N PHE A 19 -9.92 54.95 1.62
CA PHE A 19 -11.14 55.61 1.10
C PHE A 19 -12.48 55.06 1.62
N GLY A 20 -13.34 55.84 2.27
CA GLY A 20 -13.35 57.28 2.53
C GLY A 20 -14.68 57.62 3.19
N ALA A 21 -14.63 58.52 4.18
CA ALA A 21 -15.76 59.00 4.96
C ALA A 21 -16.83 59.72 4.12
N PHE A 22 -18.11 59.58 4.47
CA PHE A 22 -19.08 60.69 4.62
C PHE A 22 -20.42 60.13 5.14
N LEU A 23 -20.74 60.30 6.42
CA LEU A 23 -21.62 61.35 6.98
C LEU A 23 -23.13 61.11 6.73
N LEU A 24 -23.79 60.70 7.81
CA LEU A 24 -25.21 60.88 8.08
C LEU A 24 -25.61 62.35 7.85
N LEU A 25 -26.50 62.62 6.92
CA LEU A 25 -27.33 63.81 6.97
C LEU A 25 -28.76 63.47 6.55
N SER A 26 -29.60 63.43 7.57
CA SER A 26 -31.06 63.54 7.46
C SER A 26 -31.40 64.93 6.92
N THR A 27 -31.97 65.01 5.72
CA THR A 27 -32.82 66.13 5.31
C THR A 27 -33.95 65.67 4.38
N LEU A 28 -35.16 66.00 4.83
CA LEU A 28 -36.38 66.35 4.09
C LEU A 28 -36.42 66.11 2.57
N ALA A 29 -37.44 65.35 2.16
CA ALA A 29 -37.85 65.18 0.77
C ALA A 29 -38.16 66.51 0.07
N PRO A 30 -37.83 66.59 -1.23
CA PRO A 30 -38.76 67.08 -2.22
C PRO A 30 -39.27 65.90 -3.06
N VAL A 31 -40.59 65.85 -3.17
CA VAL A 31 -41.38 64.98 -4.04
C VAL A 31 -40.76 64.94 -5.44
N PHE A 32 -40.05 63.85 -5.76
CA PHE A 32 -39.66 63.57 -7.14
C PHE A 32 -40.83 62.87 -7.81
N ILE A 33 -41.47 63.61 -8.70
CA ILE A 33 -42.56 63.19 -9.56
C ILE A 33 -42.20 61.85 -10.21
N LEU A 34 -43.06 60.86 -9.99
CA LEU A 34 -43.06 59.58 -10.70
C LEU A 34 -43.16 59.85 -12.21
N LYS A 35 -42.02 59.80 -12.89
CA LYS A 35 -41.97 59.55 -14.33
C LYS A 35 -42.19 58.04 -14.48
N GLY A 36 -43.34 57.67 -15.06
CA GLY A 36 -43.74 56.28 -15.25
C GLY A 36 -42.75 55.50 -16.11
N GLU A 37 -41.76 54.89 -15.48
CA GLU A 37 -41.00 53.78 -16.07
C GLU A 37 -41.84 52.51 -15.93
N GLU A 38 -42.08 51.87 -17.06
CA GLU A 38 -42.99 50.74 -17.13
C GLU A 38 -42.52 49.57 -16.26
N PRO A 39 -43.41 48.95 -15.44
CA PRO A 39 -43.07 47.76 -14.65
C PRO A 39 -42.53 46.59 -15.51
N ASN A 40 -42.81 46.61 -16.83
CA ASN A 40 -42.35 45.63 -17.80
C ASN A 40 -40.81 45.58 -17.99
N ILE A 41 -40.10 46.72 -17.84
CA ILE A 41 -38.64 46.78 -18.03
C ILE A 41 -37.90 46.10 -16.88
N ASP A 42 -38.38 46.25 -15.64
CA ASP A 42 -37.78 45.62 -14.45
C ASP A 42 -37.99 44.09 -14.45
N TYR A 43 -39.17 43.60 -14.87
CA TYR A 43 -39.42 42.17 -15.00
C TYR A 43 -38.57 41.50 -16.09
N GLN A 44 -38.29 42.19 -17.20
CA GLN A 44 -37.38 41.70 -18.23
C GLN A 44 -35.94 41.60 -17.72
N LYS A 45 -35.44 42.62 -17.00
CA LYS A 45 -34.12 42.59 -16.35
C LYS A 45 -34.01 41.46 -15.31
N LYS A 46 -35.06 41.23 -14.51
CA LYS A 46 -35.13 40.08 -13.56
C LYS A 46 -35.08 38.74 -14.27
N LEU A 47 -35.80 38.59 -15.39
CA LEU A 47 -35.76 37.36 -16.18
C LEU A 47 -34.38 37.11 -16.80
N GLU A 48 -33.71 38.17 -17.25
CA GLU A 48 -32.34 38.09 -17.76
C GLU A 48 -31.36 37.65 -16.67
N LYS A 49 -31.43 38.23 -15.47
CA LYS A 49 -30.65 37.81 -14.30
C LYS A 49 -30.87 36.33 -13.96
N LEU A 50 -32.13 35.89 -13.87
CA LEU A 50 -32.47 34.47 -13.65
C LEU A 50 -31.90 33.57 -14.75
N SER A 51 -31.93 34.01 -16.02
CA SER A 51 -31.38 33.24 -17.13
C SER A 51 -29.86 33.08 -17.04
N LEU A 52 -29.14 34.13 -16.60
CA LEU A 52 -27.71 34.11 -16.36
C LEU A 52 -27.37 33.20 -15.17
N GLU A 53 -28.14 33.26 -14.08
CA GLU A 53 -27.98 32.37 -12.93
C GLU A 53 -28.18 30.90 -13.32
N ILE A 54 -29.26 30.58 -14.05
CA ILE A 54 -29.54 29.24 -14.60
C ILE A 54 -28.37 28.76 -15.49
N ALA A 55 -27.87 29.61 -16.39
CA ALA A 55 -26.75 29.27 -17.26
C ALA A 55 -25.46 29.01 -16.47
N SER A 56 -25.18 29.84 -15.45
CA SER A 56 -24.03 29.66 -14.56
C SER A 56 -24.13 28.34 -13.77
N LEU A 57 -25.32 28.00 -13.28
CA LEU A 57 -25.56 26.79 -12.49
C LEU A 57 -25.46 25.54 -13.36
N LYS A 58 -25.98 25.57 -14.59
CA LYS A 58 -25.77 24.50 -15.60
C LYS A 58 -24.29 24.29 -15.90
N LYS A 59 -23.49 25.36 -16.02
CA LYS A 59 -22.02 25.27 -16.19
C LYS A 59 -21.36 24.63 -14.97
N LYS A 60 -21.74 25.01 -13.74
CA LYS A 60 -21.23 24.40 -12.49
C LYS A 60 -21.55 22.90 -12.42
N ILE A 61 -22.78 22.49 -12.75
CA ILE A 61 -23.18 21.06 -12.78
C ILE A 61 -22.33 20.27 -13.78
N LYS A 62 -22.15 20.77 -15.01
CA LYS A 62 -21.29 20.12 -16.01
C LYS A 62 -19.84 20.02 -15.55
N LYS A 63 -19.31 21.03 -14.84
CA LYS A 63 -17.95 21.01 -14.30
C LYS A 63 -17.79 19.95 -13.21
N GLU A 64 -18.74 19.85 -12.28
CA GLU A 64 -18.75 18.81 -11.24
C GLU A 64 -18.89 17.40 -11.82
N GLU A 65 -19.67 17.23 -12.90
CA GLU A 65 -19.77 15.95 -13.61
C GLU A 65 -18.46 15.52 -14.28
N LYS A 66 -17.77 16.44 -14.96
CA LYS A 66 -16.43 16.18 -15.51
C LYS A 66 -15.44 15.82 -14.40
N ARG A 67 -15.48 16.54 -13.28
CA ARG A 67 -14.62 16.27 -12.11
C ARG A 67 -14.89 14.89 -11.52
N LYS A 68 -16.17 14.50 -11.36
CA LYS A 68 -16.58 13.16 -10.92
C LYS A 68 -16.02 12.08 -11.84
N ASN A 69 -16.15 12.25 -13.16
CA ASN A 69 -15.67 11.28 -14.14
C ASN A 69 -14.15 11.12 -14.10
N SER A 70 -13.39 12.21 -13.91
CA SER A 70 -11.94 12.15 -13.70
C SER A 70 -11.57 11.34 -12.46
N ILE A 71 -12.22 11.62 -11.32
CA ILE A 71 -11.94 10.91 -10.06
C ILE A 71 -12.34 9.43 -10.15
N LEU A 72 -13.42 9.10 -10.87
CA LEU A 72 -13.82 7.71 -11.15
C LEU A 72 -12.79 6.97 -12.01
N SER A 73 -12.21 7.64 -13.01
CA SER A 73 -11.12 7.06 -13.81
C SER A 73 -9.89 6.79 -12.95
N GLU A 74 -9.49 7.74 -12.11
CA GLU A 74 -8.37 7.53 -11.19
C GLU A 74 -8.67 6.41 -10.15
N LEU A 75 -9.93 6.29 -9.70
CA LEU A 75 -10.35 5.23 -8.79
C LEU A 75 -10.29 3.85 -9.47
N SER A 76 -10.64 3.77 -10.76
CA SER A 76 -10.55 2.52 -11.52
C SER A 76 -9.10 2.08 -11.69
N GLN A 77 -8.17 3.02 -11.95
CA GLN A 77 -6.73 2.77 -11.99
C GLN A 77 -6.20 2.27 -10.64
N ILE A 78 -6.56 2.92 -9.53
CA ILE A 78 -6.20 2.46 -8.18
C ILE A 78 -6.76 1.05 -7.92
N THR A 79 -8.00 0.78 -8.34
CA THR A 79 -8.61 -0.54 -8.19
C THR A 79 -7.84 -1.62 -8.97
N LEU A 80 -7.39 -1.30 -10.18
CA LEU A 80 -6.54 -2.20 -10.98
C LEU A 80 -5.20 -2.45 -10.29
N GLN A 81 -4.52 -1.39 -9.83
CA GLN A 81 -3.26 -1.49 -9.09
C GLN A 81 -3.41 -2.36 -7.84
N LYS A 82 -4.51 -2.20 -7.10
CA LYS A 82 -4.83 -3.05 -5.93
C LYS A 82 -5.00 -4.52 -6.29
N ARG A 83 -5.65 -4.84 -7.42
CA ARG A 83 -5.78 -6.24 -7.87
C ARG A 83 -4.43 -6.84 -8.22
N VAL A 84 -3.56 -6.07 -8.88
CA VAL A 84 -2.18 -6.50 -9.17
C VAL A 84 -1.41 -6.74 -7.87
N LEU A 85 -1.46 -5.79 -6.94
CA LEU A 85 -0.84 -5.90 -5.63
C LEU A 85 -1.37 -7.10 -4.82
N GLN A 86 -2.67 -7.38 -4.88
CA GLN A 86 -3.27 -8.56 -4.24
C GLN A 86 -2.75 -9.87 -4.84
N LYS A 87 -2.60 -9.94 -6.17
CA LYS A 87 -1.98 -11.10 -6.83
C LYS A 87 -0.52 -11.25 -6.38
N GLU A 88 0.21 -10.16 -6.29
CA GLU A 88 1.59 -10.17 -5.81
C GLU A 88 1.70 -10.63 -4.35
N LEU A 89 0.83 -10.13 -3.46
CA LEU A 89 0.75 -10.59 -2.07
C LEU A 89 0.38 -12.07 -1.98
N SER A 90 -0.49 -12.57 -2.87
CA SER A 90 -0.81 -14.00 -2.93
C SER A 90 0.40 -14.84 -3.35
N PHE A 91 1.20 -14.35 -4.29
CA PHE A 91 2.46 -14.97 -4.70
C PHE A 91 3.45 -15.02 -3.53
N TYR A 92 3.64 -13.91 -2.82
CA TYR A 92 4.49 -13.86 -1.62
C TYR A 92 4.02 -14.85 -0.54
N ARG A 93 2.70 -14.92 -0.27
CA ARG A 93 2.15 -15.87 0.70
C ARG A 93 2.42 -17.32 0.32
N THR A 94 2.30 -17.67 -0.97
CA THR A 94 2.64 -19.01 -1.45
C THR A 94 4.14 -19.29 -1.28
N LYS A 95 5.00 -18.33 -1.63
CA LYS A 95 6.45 -18.49 -1.49
C LYS A 95 6.89 -18.63 -0.03
N ILE A 96 6.28 -17.85 0.87
CA ILE A 96 6.46 -17.95 2.32
C ILE A 96 6.12 -19.36 2.81
N LYS A 97 4.96 -19.91 2.41
CA LYS A 97 4.56 -21.28 2.78
C LYS A 97 5.55 -22.34 2.28
N GLN A 98 6.04 -22.19 1.06
CA GLN A 98 7.04 -23.12 0.50
C GLN A 98 8.35 -23.09 1.29
N ILE A 99 8.87 -21.91 1.59
CA ILE A 99 10.11 -21.76 2.37
C ILE A 99 9.93 -22.28 3.79
N ASP A 100 8.77 -22.03 4.41
CA ASP A 100 8.46 -22.54 5.75
C ASP A 100 8.43 -24.08 5.78
N GLN A 101 7.85 -24.71 4.75
CA GLN A 101 7.90 -26.17 4.57
C GLN A 101 9.33 -26.69 4.38
N GLU A 102 10.16 -26.02 3.56
CA GLU A 102 11.58 -26.36 3.39
C GLU A 102 12.34 -26.25 4.73
N ILE A 103 12.06 -25.22 5.53
CA ILE A 103 12.64 -25.02 6.86
C ILE A 103 12.26 -26.18 7.79
N ILE A 104 10.98 -26.57 7.84
CA ILE A 104 10.50 -27.68 8.67
C ILE A 104 11.20 -28.99 8.27
N GLN A 105 11.32 -29.24 6.96
CA GLN A 105 12.01 -30.43 6.45
C GLN A 105 13.48 -30.45 6.88
N ILE A 106 14.22 -29.36 6.70
CA ILE A 106 15.63 -29.26 7.10
C ILE A 106 15.77 -29.42 8.62
N GLN A 107 14.92 -28.76 9.40
CA GLN A 107 14.93 -28.88 10.87
C GLN A 107 14.67 -30.32 11.33
N SER A 108 13.84 -31.08 10.63
CA SER A 108 13.58 -32.49 10.96
C SER A 108 14.76 -33.41 10.67
N GLN A 109 15.64 -33.03 9.73
CA GLN A 109 16.83 -33.82 9.34
C GLN A 109 18.02 -33.59 10.29
N ILE A 110 18.15 -32.39 10.87
CA ILE A 110 19.28 -32.06 11.75
C ILE A 110 19.42 -33.01 12.95
N PRO A 111 18.34 -33.39 13.68
CA PRO A 111 18.43 -34.33 14.80
C PRO A 111 18.94 -35.71 14.41
N SER A 112 18.54 -36.24 13.25
CA SER A 112 19.01 -37.54 12.79
C SER A 112 20.48 -37.48 12.39
N LEU A 113 20.92 -36.41 11.71
CA LEU A 113 22.34 -36.16 11.43
C LEU A 113 23.17 -36.06 12.71
N LYS A 114 22.70 -35.30 13.72
CA LYS A 114 23.37 -35.18 15.02
C LYS A 114 23.46 -36.53 15.75
N LYS A 115 22.41 -37.36 15.68
CA LYS A 115 22.41 -38.70 16.27
C LYS A 115 23.42 -39.61 15.58
N ASN A 116 23.45 -39.63 14.24
CA ASN A 116 24.39 -40.42 13.46
C ASN A 116 25.84 -40.01 13.76
N LEU A 117 26.11 -38.70 13.77
CA LEU A 117 27.42 -38.15 14.07
C LEU A 117 27.87 -38.53 15.49
N LYS A 118 26.97 -38.51 16.48
CA LYS A 118 27.27 -38.99 17.84
C LYS A 118 27.66 -40.47 17.87
N THR A 119 26.96 -41.32 17.12
CA THR A 119 27.29 -42.76 17.05
C THR A 119 28.64 -43.01 16.38
N GLN A 120 28.93 -42.31 15.28
CA GLN A 120 30.20 -42.39 14.58
C GLN A 120 31.36 -41.87 15.44
N HIS A 121 31.15 -40.76 16.16
CA HIS A 121 32.11 -40.22 17.12
C HIS A 121 32.45 -41.24 18.23
N GLN A 122 31.46 -41.94 18.76
CA GLN A 122 31.69 -42.99 19.77
C GLN A 122 32.48 -44.17 19.19
N ALA A 123 32.19 -44.59 17.96
CA ALA A 123 32.95 -45.63 17.27
C ALA A 123 34.42 -45.23 17.07
N LEU A 124 34.66 -44.01 16.59
CA LEU A 124 36.00 -43.41 16.46
C LEU A 124 36.74 -43.35 17.79
N ALA A 125 36.08 -42.90 18.87
CA ALA A 125 36.68 -42.84 20.19
C ALA A 125 37.09 -44.22 20.73
N ASN A 126 36.30 -45.26 20.43
CA ASN A 126 36.61 -46.64 20.79
C ASN A 126 37.81 -47.17 19.99
N ILE A 127 37.88 -46.89 18.68
CA ILE A 127 39.02 -47.25 17.83
C ILE A 127 40.30 -46.60 18.36
N LEU A 128 40.28 -45.29 18.60
CA LEU A 128 41.44 -44.56 19.13
C LEU A 128 41.89 -45.09 20.50
N ARG A 129 40.94 -45.41 21.37
CA ARG A 129 41.23 -46.01 22.67
C ARG A 129 41.87 -47.38 22.54
N ALA A 130 41.40 -48.21 21.61
CA ALA A 130 41.97 -49.53 21.36
C ALA A 130 43.41 -49.43 20.85
N ILE A 131 43.65 -48.55 19.86
CA ILE A 131 44.99 -48.26 19.33
C ILE A 131 45.92 -47.75 20.44
N TYR A 132 45.45 -46.86 21.31
CA TYR A 132 46.24 -46.35 22.43
C TYR A 132 46.60 -47.42 23.47
N LYS A 133 45.64 -48.27 23.84
CA LYS A 133 45.81 -49.28 24.90
C LYS A 133 46.64 -50.48 24.45
N HIS A 134 46.44 -50.93 23.22
CA HIS A 134 46.99 -52.18 22.72
C HIS A 134 48.11 -51.98 21.69
N GLY A 135 48.36 -50.72 21.30
CA GLY A 135 49.25 -50.41 20.19
C GLY A 135 48.65 -50.83 18.85
N GLN A 136 49.40 -50.62 17.77
CA GLN A 136 49.11 -51.25 16.49
C GLN A 136 49.88 -52.57 16.43
N PRO A 137 49.21 -53.74 16.41
CA PRO A 137 49.91 -55.00 16.22
C PRO A 137 50.58 -54.99 14.85
N GLY A 138 51.91 -55.04 14.82
CA GLY A 138 52.66 -55.13 13.57
C GLY A 138 52.55 -56.54 13.00
N LEU A 139 52.24 -56.68 11.71
CA LEU A 139 52.24 -57.97 11.00
C LEU A 139 53.55 -58.74 11.21
N LEU A 140 54.67 -58.03 11.31
CA LEU A 140 56.00 -58.60 11.56
C LEU A 140 56.13 -59.22 12.97
N ASP A 141 55.55 -58.61 14.01
CA ASP A 141 55.57 -59.18 15.37
C ASP A 141 54.68 -60.43 15.47
N PHE A 142 53.59 -60.47 14.70
CA PHE A 142 52.76 -61.67 14.58
C PHE A 142 53.47 -62.78 13.77
N PHE A 143 54.10 -62.43 12.64
CA PHE A 143 54.87 -63.37 11.81
C PHE A 143 55.96 -64.07 12.62
N LEU A 144 56.74 -63.30 13.42
CA LEU A 144 57.82 -63.82 14.27
C LEU A 144 57.33 -64.76 15.39
N ARG A 145 56.04 -64.70 15.76
CA ARG A 145 55.44 -65.54 16.81
C ARG A 145 54.59 -66.69 16.26
N SER A 146 54.29 -66.70 14.96
CA SER A 146 53.39 -67.67 14.35
C SER A 146 54.12 -68.97 13.98
N ASN A 147 53.45 -70.11 14.20
CA ASN A 147 54.00 -71.43 13.85
C ASN A 147 53.55 -71.92 12.45
N ASN A 148 52.68 -71.19 11.75
CA ASN A 148 52.07 -71.61 10.48
C ASN A 148 51.77 -70.41 9.56
N LEU A 149 52.19 -70.50 8.28
CA LEU A 149 51.94 -69.51 7.24
C LEU A 149 50.45 -69.22 6.99
N ASN A 150 49.57 -70.21 7.12
CA ASN A 150 48.13 -70.01 6.95
C ASN A 150 47.52 -69.09 8.02
N GLN A 151 48.10 -69.08 9.23
CA GLN A 151 47.67 -68.19 10.32
C GLN A 151 48.08 -66.74 10.02
N VAL A 152 49.27 -66.54 9.44
CA VAL A 152 49.75 -65.20 9.03
C VAL A 152 48.85 -64.61 7.94
N LEU A 153 48.51 -65.38 6.91
CA LEU A 153 47.65 -64.91 5.82
C LEU A 153 46.23 -64.57 6.30
N SER A 154 45.70 -65.35 7.25
CA SER A 154 44.39 -65.08 7.84
C SER A 154 44.41 -63.79 8.67
N GLU A 155 45.47 -63.57 9.45
CA GLU A 155 45.63 -62.35 10.27
C GLU A 155 45.83 -61.10 9.40
N GLU A 156 46.61 -61.20 8.32
CA GLU A 156 46.77 -60.12 7.34
C GLU A 156 45.41 -59.71 6.76
N HIS A 157 44.61 -60.68 6.32
CA HIS A 157 43.28 -60.44 5.79
C HIS A 157 42.37 -59.75 6.83
N HIS A 158 42.41 -60.19 8.09
CA HIS A 158 41.62 -59.58 9.17
C HIS A 158 42.06 -58.15 9.50
N LEU A 159 43.37 -57.88 9.53
CA LEU A 159 43.90 -56.53 9.75
C LEU A 159 43.52 -55.58 8.61
N THR A 160 43.57 -56.06 7.37
CA THR A 160 43.13 -55.28 6.20
C THR A 160 41.63 -54.96 6.28
N LEU A 161 40.78 -55.95 6.58
CA LEU A 161 39.34 -55.72 6.79
C LEU A 161 39.06 -54.72 7.93
N LEU A 162 39.83 -54.80 9.01
CA LEU A 162 39.71 -53.88 10.14
C LEU A 162 40.12 -52.46 9.75
N ALA A 163 41.22 -52.29 9.02
CA ALA A 163 41.69 -51.01 8.52
C ALA A 163 40.66 -50.37 7.58
N ASP A 164 40.09 -51.15 6.65
CA ASP A 164 39.03 -50.69 5.74
C ASP A 164 37.78 -50.23 6.52
N TYR A 165 37.38 -50.99 7.55
CA TYR A 165 36.26 -50.61 8.41
C TYR A 165 36.53 -49.30 9.16
N GLN A 166 37.72 -49.13 9.73
CA GLN A 166 38.12 -47.90 10.42
C GLN A 166 38.13 -46.69 9.47
N GLN A 167 38.71 -46.87 8.27
CA GLN A 167 38.74 -45.85 7.23
C GLN A 167 37.33 -45.43 6.82
N LYS A 168 36.42 -46.40 6.66
CA LYS A 168 35.01 -46.15 6.34
C LYS A 168 34.31 -45.34 7.43
N ILE A 169 34.55 -45.61 8.71
CA ILE A 169 33.98 -44.82 9.82
C ILE A 169 34.48 -43.37 9.77
N ILE A 170 35.77 -43.15 9.52
CA ILE A 170 36.36 -41.81 9.41
C ILE A 170 35.71 -41.05 8.25
N GLN A 171 35.61 -41.67 7.08
CA GLN A 171 34.97 -41.07 5.91
C GLN A 171 33.51 -40.70 6.19
N GLN A 172 32.73 -41.64 6.73
CA GLN A 172 31.33 -41.41 7.09
C GLN A 172 31.16 -40.29 8.12
N TYR A 173 32.08 -40.16 9.07
CA TYR A 173 32.07 -39.10 10.08
C TYR A 173 32.30 -37.73 9.43
N VAL A 174 33.32 -37.60 8.60
CA VAL A 174 33.63 -36.35 7.88
C VAL A 174 32.48 -35.95 6.95
N GLU A 175 31.91 -36.91 6.22
CA GLU A 175 30.74 -36.68 5.38
C GLU A 175 29.51 -36.22 6.18
N SER A 176 29.21 -36.91 7.29
CA SER A 176 28.07 -36.55 8.16
C SER A 176 28.25 -35.15 8.78
N LEU A 177 29.48 -34.78 9.12
CA LEU A 177 29.82 -33.45 9.64
C LEU A 177 29.59 -32.37 8.58
N SER A 178 30.09 -32.59 7.35
CA SER A 178 29.85 -31.69 6.22
C SER A 178 28.35 -31.54 5.89
N GLN A 179 27.60 -32.64 5.92
CA GLN A 179 26.15 -32.63 5.70
C GLN A 179 25.42 -31.83 6.78
N LEU A 180 25.83 -31.97 8.05
CA LEU A 180 25.25 -31.22 9.16
C LEU A 180 25.52 -29.71 9.02
N GLU A 181 26.76 -29.32 8.75
CA GLU A 181 27.14 -27.91 8.53
C GLU A 181 26.37 -27.30 7.35
N ALA A 182 26.26 -28.04 6.24
CA ALA A 182 25.48 -27.61 5.08
C ALA A 182 23.99 -27.46 5.42
N ALA A 183 23.41 -28.38 6.20
CA ALA A 183 22.02 -28.30 6.63
C ALA A 183 21.76 -27.10 7.56
N GLU A 184 22.64 -26.85 8.53
CA GLU A 184 22.54 -25.71 9.45
C GLU A 184 22.69 -24.37 8.71
N LYS A 185 23.65 -24.26 7.79
CA LYS A 185 23.80 -23.06 6.94
C LYS A 185 22.61 -22.84 6.02
N LYS A 186 22.08 -23.91 5.42
CA LYS A 186 20.88 -23.83 4.58
C LYS A 186 19.67 -23.37 5.39
N LEU A 187 19.53 -23.85 6.62
CA LEU A 187 18.47 -23.45 7.53
C LEU A 187 18.55 -21.96 7.87
N GLU A 188 19.74 -21.44 8.20
CA GLU A 188 19.95 -20.03 8.50
C GLU A 188 19.59 -19.15 7.30
N ASN A 189 20.11 -19.48 6.12
CA ASN A 189 19.82 -18.76 4.89
C ASN A 189 18.31 -18.73 4.58
N LYS A 190 17.62 -19.86 4.76
CA LYS A 190 16.17 -19.96 4.52
C LYS A 190 15.35 -19.14 5.52
N LYS A 191 15.76 -19.08 6.79
CA LYS A 191 15.13 -18.22 7.80
C LYS A 191 15.31 -16.74 7.46
N ALA A 192 16.50 -16.34 7.00
CA ALA A 192 16.75 -14.97 6.56
C ALA A 192 15.91 -14.62 5.31
N GLU A 193 15.85 -15.50 4.32
CA GLU A 193 15.00 -15.37 3.12
C GLU A 193 13.52 -15.17 3.51
N LEU A 194 13.02 -16.00 4.45
CA LEU A 194 11.66 -15.91 4.95
C LEU A 194 11.36 -14.57 5.62
N GLN A 195 12.25 -14.09 6.50
CA GLN A 195 12.08 -12.80 7.18
C GLN A 195 12.02 -11.63 6.19
N LEU A 196 12.89 -11.62 5.19
CA LEU A 196 12.90 -10.60 4.14
C LEU A 196 11.60 -10.61 3.34
N LEU A 197 11.09 -11.78 2.96
CA LEU A 197 9.84 -11.90 2.22
C LEU A 197 8.63 -11.42 3.05
N ILE A 198 8.60 -11.72 4.35
CA ILE A 198 7.55 -11.25 5.26
C ILE A 198 7.58 -9.71 5.34
N GLN A 199 8.75 -9.10 5.50
CA GLN A 199 8.88 -7.65 5.54
C GLN A 199 8.43 -6.99 4.22
N GLN A 200 8.84 -7.54 3.08
CA GLN A 200 8.41 -7.05 1.76
C GLN A 200 6.89 -7.12 1.58
N ALA A 201 6.27 -8.24 2.00
CA ALA A 201 4.82 -8.40 1.95
C ALA A 201 4.09 -7.38 2.84
N GLN A 202 4.59 -7.14 4.07
CA GLN A 202 4.00 -6.17 5.00
C GLN A 202 4.10 -4.72 4.50
N LEU A 203 5.21 -4.33 3.89
CA LEU A 203 5.37 -3.00 3.30
C LEU A 203 4.36 -2.79 2.16
N LYS A 204 4.23 -3.77 1.27
CA LYS A 204 3.29 -3.75 0.14
C LYS A 204 1.83 -3.74 0.60
N GLU A 205 1.49 -4.40 1.70
CA GLU A 205 0.12 -4.41 2.23
C GLU A 205 -0.34 -3.04 2.75
N ARG A 206 0.59 -2.17 3.17
CA ARG A 206 0.27 -0.85 3.74
C ARG A 206 -0.03 0.22 2.69
N GLU A 207 0.34 0.01 1.42
CA GLU A 207 0.31 1.06 0.39
C GLU A 207 -1.09 1.53 -0.10
N PRO A 208 -2.16 0.72 -0.19
CA PRO A 208 -3.33 1.15 -1.01
C PRO A 208 -4.62 1.59 -0.28
N HIS A 209 -4.67 1.69 1.05
CA HIS A 209 -5.97 1.87 1.73
C HIS A 209 -6.43 3.33 1.93
N GLN A 210 -5.49 4.27 2.11
CA GLN A 210 -5.84 5.66 2.44
C GLN A 210 -6.35 6.43 1.22
N GLN A 211 -5.70 6.29 0.07
CA GLN A 211 -6.05 7.01 -1.16
C GLN A 211 -7.44 6.62 -1.68
N GLU A 212 -7.81 5.34 -1.63
CA GLU A 212 -9.14 4.88 -2.04
C GLU A 212 -10.25 5.49 -1.18
N ARG A 213 -10.06 5.52 0.15
CA ARG A 213 -11.03 6.09 1.09
C ARG A 213 -11.24 7.59 0.83
N GLN A 214 -10.16 8.34 0.62
CA GLN A 214 -10.22 9.76 0.31
C GLN A 214 -10.97 10.03 -1.00
N LYS A 215 -10.67 9.29 -2.07
CA LYS A 215 -11.35 9.48 -3.37
C LYS A 215 -12.83 9.11 -3.33
N LYS A 216 -13.21 8.03 -2.62
CA LYS A 216 -14.63 7.69 -2.40
C LYS A 216 -15.37 8.78 -1.63
N ALA A 217 -14.74 9.38 -0.62
CA ALA A 217 -15.31 10.50 0.13
C ALA A 217 -15.48 11.74 -0.75
N LEU A 218 -14.52 12.04 -1.63
CA LEU A 218 -14.61 13.15 -2.60
C LEU A 218 -15.77 12.95 -3.58
N ILE A 219 -15.97 11.74 -4.11
CA ILE A 219 -17.10 11.43 -4.99
C ILE A 219 -18.44 11.71 -4.29
N LYS A 220 -18.61 11.23 -3.05
CA LYS A 220 -19.82 11.50 -2.26
C LYS A 220 -20.09 12.99 -2.06
N LYS A 221 -19.04 13.79 -1.80
CA LYS A 221 -19.16 15.25 -1.66
C LYS A 221 -19.62 15.90 -2.98
N ILE A 222 -19.03 15.48 -4.11
CA ILE A 222 -19.39 16.00 -5.43
C ILE A 222 -20.85 15.65 -5.77
N GLU A 223 -21.30 14.45 -5.45
CA GLU A 223 -22.69 14.03 -5.66
C GLU A 223 -23.68 14.85 -4.84
N SER A 224 -23.38 15.10 -3.56
CA SER A 224 -24.19 15.95 -2.69
C SER A 224 -24.30 17.39 -3.22
N HIS A 225 -23.17 18.00 -3.59
CA HIS A 225 -23.17 19.36 -4.16
C HIS A 225 -23.97 19.44 -5.46
N ARG A 226 -23.82 18.43 -6.34
CA ARG A 226 -24.57 18.35 -7.60
C ARG A 226 -26.07 18.24 -7.34
N GLN A 227 -26.49 17.44 -6.36
CA GLN A 227 -27.91 17.29 -6.02
C GLN A 227 -28.51 18.60 -5.52
N SER A 228 -27.77 19.35 -4.68
CA SER A 228 -28.15 20.70 -4.26
C SER A 228 -28.28 21.65 -5.46
N TYR A 229 -27.30 21.67 -6.37
CA TYR A 229 -27.39 22.50 -7.58
C TYR A 229 -28.56 22.13 -8.49
N LEU A 230 -28.89 20.84 -8.61
CA LEU A 230 -30.06 20.40 -9.39
C LEU A 230 -31.38 20.82 -8.75
N GLN A 231 -31.44 20.90 -7.43
CA GLN A 231 -32.60 21.42 -6.72
C GLN A 231 -32.76 22.93 -6.93
N THR A 232 -31.71 23.71 -6.71
CA THR A 232 -31.72 25.15 -7.00
C THR A 232 -32.02 25.45 -8.47
N LEU A 233 -31.53 24.62 -9.39
CA LEU A 233 -31.84 24.76 -10.82
C LEU A 233 -33.33 24.57 -11.11
N ARG A 234 -34.00 23.64 -10.42
CA ARG A 234 -35.45 23.45 -10.58
C ARG A 234 -36.22 24.67 -10.09
N GLU A 235 -35.89 25.15 -8.89
CA GLU A 235 -36.51 26.34 -8.28
C GLU A 235 -36.36 27.59 -9.16
N LEU A 236 -35.16 27.86 -9.68
CA LEU A 236 -34.91 29.00 -10.58
C LEU A 236 -35.66 28.88 -11.90
N ASN A 237 -35.79 27.67 -12.47
CA ASN A 237 -36.57 27.46 -13.69
C ASN A 237 -38.08 27.67 -13.45
N GLU A 238 -38.59 27.22 -12.30
CA GLU A 238 -39.99 27.46 -11.91
C GLU A 238 -40.27 28.95 -11.73
N GLN A 239 -39.39 29.67 -11.02
CA GLN A 239 -39.46 31.12 -10.85
C GLN A 239 -39.42 31.85 -12.20
N ALA A 240 -38.48 31.50 -13.08
CA ALA A 240 -38.39 32.06 -14.42
C ALA A 240 -39.66 31.76 -15.26
N GLY A 241 -40.24 30.57 -15.10
CA GLY A 241 -41.48 30.17 -15.75
C GLY A 241 -42.69 30.97 -15.27
N GLN A 242 -42.82 31.17 -13.96
CA GLN A 242 -43.87 32.00 -13.35
C GLN A 242 -43.74 33.46 -13.80
N LEU A 243 -42.52 34.01 -13.79
CA LEU A 243 -42.25 35.37 -14.23
C LEU A 243 -42.57 35.57 -15.72
N ARG A 244 -42.23 34.61 -16.58
CA ARG A 244 -42.62 34.63 -18.00
C ARG A 244 -44.14 34.64 -18.19
N LYS A 245 -44.87 33.82 -17.43
CA LYS A 245 -46.34 33.81 -17.46
C LYS A 245 -46.92 35.16 -17.05
N LEU A 246 -46.36 35.80 -16.01
CA LEU A 246 -46.76 37.13 -15.54
C LEU A 246 -46.52 38.20 -16.61
N ILE A 247 -45.31 38.26 -17.19
CA ILE A 247 -44.96 39.20 -18.27
C ILE A 247 -45.94 39.03 -19.46
N ASN A 248 -46.24 37.79 -19.85
CA ASN A 248 -47.18 37.52 -20.94
C ASN A 248 -48.61 37.96 -20.62
N ARG A 249 -49.07 37.82 -19.38
CA ARG A 249 -50.39 38.30 -18.93
C ARG A 249 -50.45 39.83 -19.00
N LEU A 250 -49.46 40.51 -18.42
CA LEU A 250 -49.36 41.98 -18.43
C LEU A 250 -49.29 42.56 -19.85
N LYS A 251 -48.56 41.90 -20.77
CA LYS A 251 -48.54 42.28 -22.19
C LYS A 251 -49.92 42.14 -22.84
N LYS A 252 -50.64 41.04 -22.59
CA LYS A 252 -51.99 40.80 -23.12
C LYS A 252 -53.03 41.79 -22.56
N GLU A 253 -52.93 42.15 -21.29
CA GLU A 253 -53.81 43.16 -20.65
C GLU A 253 -53.56 44.57 -21.21
N LYS A 254 -52.29 44.96 -21.42
CA LYS A 254 -51.94 46.21 -22.12
C LYS A 254 -52.50 46.25 -23.56
N LEU A 255 -52.47 45.13 -24.28
CA LEU A 255 -53.03 45.01 -25.64
C LEU A 255 -54.57 45.04 -25.67
N ARG A 256 -55.24 44.81 -24.54
CA ARG A 256 -56.72 44.85 -24.41
C ARG A 256 -57.26 46.23 -24.04
N LEU A 257 -56.41 47.23 -23.79
CA LEU A 257 -56.79 48.61 -23.50
C LEU A 257 -56.46 49.61 -24.63
N PRO A 258 -56.88 49.42 -25.90
CA PRO A 258 -57.25 50.57 -26.73
C PRO A 258 -58.68 51.01 -26.37
N PHE A 259 -59.00 52.28 -26.61
CA PHE A 259 -60.25 52.99 -26.28
C PHE A 259 -60.27 53.66 -24.90
N HIS A 260 -59.64 54.83 -24.84
CA HIS A 260 -60.27 55.96 -24.16
C HIS A 260 -61.54 56.31 -24.94
N ILE A 261 -62.69 56.28 -24.28
CA ILE A 261 -63.88 57.00 -24.72
C ILE A 261 -63.72 58.42 -24.18
N VAL A 262 -63.80 59.38 -25.10
CA VAL A 262 -63.81 60.84 -24.89
C VAL A 262 -64.88 61.24 -23.88
#